data_AF-A0A370X6V4-F1
#
_entry.id   AF-A0A370X6V4-F1
#
_cell.length_a   1.000
_cell.length_b   1.000
_cell.length_c   1.000
_cell.angle_alpha   90.00
_cell.angle_beta   90.00
_cell.angle_gamma   90.00
#
_symmetry.space_group_name_H-M   'P 1'
#
loop_
_entity.id
_entity.type
_entity.pdbx_description
1 polymer ?
#
loop_
_entity_poly.entity_id
_entity_poly.type
_entity_poly.pdbx_seq_one_letter_code
_entity_poly.pdbx_strand_id
1 'polypeptide(L)'
;MTWLQQFYFLRAGVAAAWISLVVITAPASLVLAGALLVLYPAWDAFANWLDAQKSGGLAFNKGQTFNMIVSVITAICMGIAVSLHGNAGGVLVFGSWALLAGIFQLVVGISRRKLGGQAFMMISGAQSALAGIAFIYRSFHVAPGLVQLTGYAGFGAFYFLAAALWLTFKKKRTAHAMS
;
A
#
# COMPACT_ATOMS: atom_id res chain seq x y z
N MET A 1 21.53 9.38 -8.60
CA MET A 1 20.05 9.25 -8.69
C MET A 1 19.42 10.43 -7.96
N THR A 2 18.21 10.85 -8.33
CA THR A 2 17.48 11.86 -7.53
C THR A 2 16.93 11.22 -6.25
N TRP A 3 16.61 12.02 -5.23
CA TRP A 3 15.94 11.53 -4.00
C TRP A 3 14.72 10.66 -4.33
N LEU A 4 13.84 11.16 -5.20
CA LEU A 4 12.62 10.46 -5.59
C LEU A 4 12.88 9.09 -6.24
N GLN A 5 13.95 8.97 -7.04
CA GLN A 5 14.34 7.67 -7.62
C GLN A 5 14.78 6.69 -6.53
N GLN A 6 15.66 7.12 -5.61
CA GLN A 6 16.12 6.29 -4.49
C GLN A 6 14.96 5.89 -3.58
N PHE A 7 14.04 6.82 -3.31
CA PHE A 7 12.84 6.58 -2.52
C PHE A 7 11.96 5.50 -3.14
N TYR A 8 11.66 5.56 -4.45
CA TYR A 8 10.85 4.51 -5.09
C TYR A 8 11.55 3.16 -5.16
N PHE A 9 12.88 3.12 -5.34
CA PHE A 9 13.64 1.86 -5.23
C PHE A 9 13.58 1.28 -3.82
N LEU A 10 13.72 2.10 -2.78
CA LEU A 10 13.58 1.68 -1.39
C LEU A 10 12.18 1.11 -1.12
N ARG A 11 11.13 1.80 -1.59
CA ARG A 11 9.74 1.35 -1.48
C ARG A 11 9.52 0.00 -2.16
N ALA A 12 10.02 -0.16 -3.38
CA ALA A 12 9.93 -1.41 -4.13
C ALA A 12 10.69 -2.55 -3.44
N GLY A 13 11.91 -2.29 -2.97
CA GLY A 13 12.74 -3.27 -2.26
C GLY A 13 12.11 -3.77 -0.96
N VAL A 14 11.59 -2.86 -0.13
CA VAL A 14 10.90 -3.26 1.11
C VAL A 14 9.59 -3.98 0.84
N ALA A 15 8.82 -3.54 -0.17
CA ALA A 15 7.60 -4.26 -0.56
C ALA A 15 7.92 -5.69 -1.06
N ALA A 16 8.98 -5.86 -1.86
CA ALA A 16 9.43 -7.17 -2.33
C ALA A 16 9.95 -8.05 -1.17
N ALA A 17 10.71 -7.47 -0.24
CA ALA A 17 11.18 -8.17 0.95
C ALA A 17 10.02 -8.61 1.83
N TRP A 18 9.01 -7.75 2.03
CA TRP A 18 7.81 -8.08 2.78
C TRP A 18 7.02 -9.22 2.12
N ILE A 19 6.79 -9.15 0.81
CA ILE A 19 6.12 -10.23 0.06
C ILE A 19 6.91 -11.55 0.19
N SER A 20 8.23 -11.49 0.03
CA SER A 20 9.11 -12.67 0.15
C SER A 20 9.04 -13.28 1.55
N LEU A 21 9.10 -12.44 2.58
CA LEU A 21 8.93 -12.87 3.97
C LEU A 21 7.59 -13.54 4.18
N VAL A 22 6.49 -12.96 3.67
CA VAL A 22 5.15 -13.56 3.82
C VAL A 22 5.06 -14.91 3.10
N VAL A 23 5.64 -15.05 1.91
CA VAL A 23 5.61 -16.32 1.17
C VAL A 23 6.46 -17.39 1.86
N ILE A 24 7.65 -17.05 2.33
CA ILE A 24 8.57 -17.97 3.04
C ILE A 24 7.98 -18.37 4.39
N THR A 25 7.35 -17.43 5.09
CA THR A 25 6.78 -17.63 6.43
C THR A 25 5.30 -18.00 6.39
N ALA A 26 4.72 -18.24 5.23
CA ALA A 26 3.35 -18.72 5.07
C ALA A 26 3.03 -20.00 5.87
N PRO A 27 3.98 -20.95 6.06
CA PRO A 27 3.78 -22.10 6.95
C PRO A 27 4.00 -21.80 8.45
N ALA A 28 4.43 -20.57 8.80
CA ALA A 28 4.87 -20.22 10.14
C ALA A 28 3.72 -19.81 11.08
N SER A 29 4.06 -19.58 12.35
CA SER A 29 3.13 -19.30 13.43
C SER A 29 2.26 -18.06 13.18
N LEU A 30 1.03 -18.08 13.73
CA LEU A 30 0.07 -16.97 13.71
C LEU A 30 0.65 -15.64 14.24
N VAL A 31 1.67 -15.71 15.09
CA VAL A 31 2.38 -14.55 15.64
C VAL A 31 3.17 -13.82 14.56
N LEU A 32 3.91 -14.55 13.73
CA LEU A 32 4.74 -13.95 12.67
C LEU A 32 3.86 -13.34 11.57
N ALA A 33 2.78 -14.04 11.24
CA ALA A 33 1.70 -13.56 10.40
C ALA A 33 1.13 -12.21 10.89
N GLY A 34 0.78 -12.13 12.17
CA GLY A 34 0.30 -10.91 12.81
C GLY A 34 1.33 -9.77 12.79
N ALA A 35 2.59 -10.07 13.10
CA ALA A 35 3.66 -9.09 13.08
C ALA A 35 3.88 -8.49 11.67
N LEU A 36 3.85 -9.32 10.62
CA LEU A 36 4.00 -8.86 9.24
C LEU A 36 2.84 -7.95 8.80
N LEU A 37 1.60 -8.22 9.23
CA LEU A 37 0.45 -7.36 8.95
C LEU A 37 0.58 -5.97 9.57
N VAL A 38 1.17 -5.87 10.77
CA VAL A 38 1.40 -4.58 11.45
C VAL A 38 2.61 -3.85 10.87
N LEU A 39 3.67 -4.59 10.51
CA LEU A 39 4.92 -4.02 10.01
C LEU A 39 4.71 -3.25 8.71
N TYR A 40 3.81 -3.71 7.82
CA TYR A 40 3.57 -3.08 6.53
C TYR A 40 3.04 -1.63 6.64
N PRO A 41 1.90 -1.34 7.31
CA PRO A 41 1.43 0.03 7.50
C PRO A 41 2.39 0.86 8.38
N ALA A 42 3.11 0.27 9.32
CA ALA A 42 4.13 0.99 10.08
C ALA A 42 5.28 1.48 9.19
N TRP A 43 5.77 0.63 8.28
CA TRP A 43 6.73 1.02 7.26
C TRP A 43 6.17 2.09 6.32
N ASP A 44 4.90 1.96 5.91
CA ASP A 44 4.26 2.94 5.03
C ASP A 44 4.20 4.34 5.67
N ALA A 45 3.86 4.41 6.96
CA ALA A 45 3.89 5.64 7.74
C ALA A 45 5.29 6.26 7.75
N PHE A 46 6.31 5.46 8.08
CA PHE A 46 7.70 5.91 8.13
C PHE A 46 8.19 6.42 6.76
N ALA A 47 7.85 5.72 5.68
CA ALA A 47 8.26 6.12 4.35
C ALA A 47 7.62 7.45 3.90
N ASN A 48 6.33 7.65 4.18
CA ASN A 48 5.64 8.91 3.86
C ASN A 48 6.17 10.07 4.72
N TRP A 49 6.48 9.82 5.99
CA TRP A 49 7.15 10.80 6.85
C TRP A 49 8.52 11.19 6.29
N LEU A 50 9.35 10.20 5.94
CA LEU A 50 10.69 10.42 5.41
C LEU A 50 10.66 11.22 4.11
N ASP A 51 9.75 10.89 3.19
CA ASP A 51 9.58 11.63 1.94
C ASP A 51 9.14 13.07 2.16
N ALA A 52 8.18 13.29 3.07
CA ALA A 52 7.75 14.64 3.43
C ALA A 52 8.91 15.45 4.03
N GLN A 53 9.70 14.88 4.94
CA GLN A 53 10.85 15.55 5.54
C GLN A 53 11.92 15.93 4.51
N LYS A 54 12.17 15.06 3.52
CA LYS A 54 13.11 15.34 2.43
C LYS A 54 12.55 16.27 1.34
N SER A 55 11.24 16.54 1.37
CA SER A 55 10.53 17.34 0.37
C SER A 55 9.95 18.65 0.95
N GLY A 56 10.54 19.20 2.02
CA GLY A 56 10.16 20.49 2.59
C GLY A 56 9.27 20.42 3.84
N GLY A 57 9.04 19.23 4.39
CA GLY A 57 8.32 19.01 5.65
C GLY A 57 6.83 18.70 5.50
N LEU A 58 6.22 18.21 6.58
CA LEU A 58 4.83 17.74 6.61
C LEU A 58 3.79 18.84 6.30
N ALA A 59 4.08 20.09 6.66
CA ALA A 59 3.15 21.22 6.44
C ALA A 59 2.93 21.51 4.93
N PHE A 60 3.96 21.29 4.12
CA PHE A 60 3.93 21.57 2.68
C PHE A 60 3.53 20.34 1.85
N ASN A 61 3.58 19.14 2.44
CA ASN A 61 3.33 17.86 1.76
C ASN A 61 2.04 17.20 2.29
N LYS A 62 0.89 17.85 2.07
CA LYS A 62 -0.41 17.41 2.62
C LYS A 62 -0.78 15.97 2.25
N GLY A 63 -0.42 15.50 1.05
CA GLY A 63 -0.69 14.13 0.61
C GLY A 63 0.10 13.09 1.40
N GLN A 64 1.41 13.31 1.57
CA GLN A 64 2.30 12.47 2.36
C GLN A 64 1.90 12.48 3.83
N THR A 65 1.56 13.66 4.37
CA THR A 65 1.07 13.79 5.75
C THR A 65 -0.22 13.01 5.97
N PHE A 66 -1.17 13.10 5.03
CA PHE A 66 -2.40 12.32 5.09
C PHE A 66 -2.13 10.81 5.05
N ASN A 67 -1.31 10.35 4.10
CA ASN A 67 -0.94 8.93 4.00
C ASN A 67 -0.21 8.44 5.25
N MET A 68 0.70 9.25 5.81
CA MET A 68 1.38 8.94 7.07
C MET A 68 0.37 8.73 8.20
N ILE A 69 -0.57 9.65 8.40
CA ILE A 69 -1.59 9.56 9.45
C ILE A 69 -2.46 8.32 9.27
N VAL A 70 -2.97 8.08 8.06
CA VAL A 70 -3.78 6.89 7.75
C VAL A 70 -3.00 5.61 8.01
N SER A 71 -1.72 5.59 7.66
CA SER A 71 -0.84 4.43 7.88
C SER A 71 -0.59 4.17 9.36
N VAL A 72 -0.38 5.21 10.17
CA VAL A 72 -0.24 5.09 11.64
C VAL A 72 -1.52 4.54 12.25
N ILE A 73 -2.67 5.11 11.91
CA ILE A 73 -3.98 4.64 12.40
C ILE A 73 -4.18 3.16 12.02
N THR A 74 -3.87 2.82 10.77
CA THR A 74 -3.98 1.44 10.26
C THR A 74 -3.07 0.50 11.04
N ALA A 75 -1.81 0.89 11.32
CA ALA A 75 -0.88 0.07 12.09
C ALA A 75 -1.38 -0.18 13.52
N ILE A 76 -1.93 0.85 14.18
CA ILE A 76 -2.51 0.73 15.53
C ILE A 76 -3.73 -0.19 15.50
N CYS A 77 -4.68 0.06 14.60
CA CYS A 77 -5.88 -0.79 14.45
C CYS A 77 -5.50 -2.24 14.15
N MET A 78 -4.51 -2.46 13.28
CA MET A 78 -4.01 -3.79 12.94
C MET A 78 -3.41 -4.48 14.17
N GLY A 79 -2.57 -3.77 14.93
CA GLY A 79 -1.95 -4.31 16.14
C GLY A 79 -2.98 -4.72 17.18
N ILE A 80 -3.98 -3.87 17.44
CA ILE A 80 -5.09 -4.17 18.36
C ILE A 80 -5.89 -5.37 17.85
N ALA A 81 -6.32 -5.37 16.58
CA ALA A 81 -7.17 -6.42 16.03
C ALA A 81 -6.47 -7.78 15.97
N VAL A 82 -5.18 -7.80 15.61
CA VAL A 82 -4.35 -9.02 15.62
C VAL A 82 -4.15 -9.52 17.05
N SER A 83 -3.94 -8.63 18.01
CA SER A 83 -3.75 -9.03 19.42
C SER A 83 -5.01 -9.63 20.04
N LEU A 84 -6.20 -9.11 19.67
CA LEU A 84 -7.48 -9.57 20.21
C LEU A 84 -8.08 -10.76 19.46
N HIS A 85 -7.90 -10.82 18.13
CA HIS A 85 -8.63 -11.76 17.26
C HIS A 85 -7.72 -12.50 16.27
N GLY A 86 -6.39 -12.42 16.45
CA GLY A 86 -5.42 -13.10 15.59
C GLY A 86 -5.54 -12.68 14.12
N ASN A 87 -5.34 -13.65 13.22
CA ASN A 87 -5.41 -13.43 11.78
C ASN A 87 -6.76 -12.86 11.33
N ALA A 88 -7.88 -13.31 11.92
CA ALA A 88 -9.21 -12.82 11.56
C ALA A 88 -9.35 -11.31 11.79
N GLY A 89 -8.86 -10.80 12.93
CA GLY A 89 -8.82 -9.36 13.20
C GLY A 89 -7.95 -8.59 12.20
N GLY A 90 -6.80 -9.13 11.85
CA GLY A 90 -5.92 -8.52 10.85
C GLY A 90 -6.56 -8.44 9.46
N VAL A 91 -7.22 -9.51 9.02
CA VAL A 91 -7.97 -9.53 7.75
C VAL A 91 -9.13 -8.53 7.77
N LEU A 92 -9.84 -8.38 8.90
CA LEU A 92 -10.92 -7.41 9.03
C LEU A 92 -10.44 -5.98 8.83
N VAL A 93 -9.33 -5.60 9.46
CA VAL A 93 -8.73 -4.27 9.32
C VAL A 93 -8.26 -4.04 7.89
N PHE A 94 -7.59 -5.03 7.30
CA PHE A 94 -7.15 -4.97 5.91
C PHE A 94 -8.32 -4.80 4.93
N GLY A 95 -9.38 -5.58 5.10
CA GLY A 95 -10.60 -5.51 4.28
C GLY A 95 -11.30 -4.16 4.42
N SER A 96 -11.40 -3.64 5.64
CA SER A 96 -11.96 -2.32 5.93
C SER A 96 -11.19 -1.20 5.24
N TRP A 97 -9.86 -1.26 5.32
CA TRP A 97 -8.98 -0.31 4.63
C TRP A 97 -9.13 -0.38 3.11
N ALA A 98 -9.13 -1.59 2.52
CA ALA A 98 -9.31 -1.79 1.09
C ALA A 98 -10.68 -1.28 0.60
N LEU A 99 -11.74 -1.48 1.39
CA LEU A 99 -13.07 -0.97 1.10
C LEU A 99 -13.09 0.57 1.06
N LEU A 100 -12.59 1.20 2.13
CA LEU A 100 -12.56 2.66 2.24
C LEU A 100 -11.68 3.30 1.15
N ALA A 101 -10.50 2.74 0.90
CA ALA A 101 -9.62 3.18 -0.17
C ALA A 101 -10.28 3.04 -1.55
N GLY A 102 -11.00 1.94 -1.78
CA GLY A 102 -11.72 1.70 -3.02
C GLY A 102 -12.84 2.72 -3.27
N ILE A 103 -13.66 2.98 -2.25
CA ILE A 103 -14.70 4.01 -2.28
C ILE A 103 -14.08 5.39 -2.55
N PHE A 104 -12.99 5.72 -1.85
CA PHE A 104 -12.29 7.00 -2.07
C PHE A 104 -11.79 7.12 -3.52
N GLN A 105 -11.18 6.07 -4.07
CA GLN A 105 -10.71 6.06 -5.46
C GLN A 105 -11.87 6.23 -6.46
N LEU A 106 -13.02 5.61 -6.19
CA LEU A 106 -14.24 5.80 -6.99
C LEU A 106 -14.75 7.24 -6.93
N VAL A 107 -14.88 7.82 -5.74
CA VAL A 107 -15.35 9.20 -5.57
C VAL A 107 -14.42 10.20 -6.27
N VAL A 108 -13.11 10.05 -6.09
CA VAL A 108 -12.13 10.91 -6.77
C VAL A 108 -12.14 10.68 -8.28
N GLY A 109 -12.18 9.43 -8.73
CA GLY A 109 -12.22 9.10 -10.15
C GLY A 109 -13.47 9.65 -10.85
N ILE A 110 -14.64 9.56 -10.21
CA ILE A 110 -15.91 10.11 -10.72
C ILE A 110 -15.85 11.64 -10.74
N SER A 111 -15.44 12.28 -9.64
CA SER A 111 -15.38 13.75 -9.54
C SER A 111 -14.38 14.37 -10.52
N ARG A 112 -13.30 13.64 -10.85
CA ARG A 112 -12.24 14.11 -11.75
C ARG A 112 -12.30 13.51 -13.16
N ARG A 113 -13.37 12.80 -13.53
CA ARG A 113 -13.46 11.98 -14.75
C ARG A 113 -13.04 12.65 -16.07
N LYS A 114 -13.10 13.99 -16.14
CA LYS A 114 -12.71 14.79 -17.31
C LYS A 114 -11.19 15.00 -17.47
N LEU A 115 -10.39 14.71 -16.44
CA LEU A 115 -8.93 14.95 -16.42
C LEU A 115 -8.09 13.85 -17.10
N GLY A 116 -8.73 12.81 -17.65
CA GLY A 116 -8.04 11.68 -18.27
C GLY A 116 -7.45 10.69 -17.26
N GLY A 117 -7.32 9.41 -17.65
CA GLY A 117 -6.78 8.32 -16.81
C GLY A 117 -7.68 7.85 -15.65
N GLN A 118 -8.75 8.58 -15.35
CA GLN A 118 -9.63 8.29 -14.21
C GLN A 118 -10.44 7.00 -14.35
N ALA A 119 -10.63 6.48 -15.57
CA ALA A 119 -11.24 5.17 -15.79
C ALA A 119 -10.46 4.05 -15.07
N PHE A 120 -9.12 4.06 -15.15
CA PHE A 120 -8.29 3.10 -14.43
C PHE A 120 -8.38 3.27 -12.92
N MET A 121 -8.45 4.51 -12.44
CA MET A 121 -8.65 4.81 -11.01
C MET A 121 -10.01 4.30 -10.51
N MET A 122 -11.07 4.45 -11.29
CA MET A 122 -12.40 3.93 -10.95
C MET A 122 -12.43 2.40 -10.96
N ILE A 123 -11.80 1.74 -11.95
CA ILE A 123 -11.69 0.27 -12.00
C ILE A 123 -10.90 -0.26 -10.79
N SER A 124 -9.75 0.34 -10.51
CA SER A 124 -8.94 0.02 -9.32
C SER A 124 -9.75 0.22 -8.03
N GLY A 125 -10.49 1.32 -7.94
CA GLY A 125 -11.35 1.62 -6.79
C GLY A 125 -12.46 0.60 -6.60
N ALA A 126 -13.14 0.20 -7.67
CA ALA A 126 -14.16 -0.85 -7.65
C ALA A 126 -13.57 -2.19 -7.22
N GLN A 127 -12.43 -2.60 -7.79
CA GLN A 127 -11.75 -3.83 -7.40
C GLN A 127 -11.38 -3.82 -5.92
N SER A 128 -10.82 -2.70 -5.43
CA SER A 128 -10.46 -2.54 -4.03
C SER A 128 -11.67 -2.60 -3.10
N ALA A 129 -12.77 -1.97 -3.49
CA ALA A 129 -14.01 -1.99 -2.73
C ALA A 129 -14.59 -3.42 -2.61
N LEU A 130 -14.68 -4.12 -3.72
CA LEU A 130 -15.19 -5.50 -3.76
C LEU A 130 -14.27 -6.46 -3.00
N ALA A 131 -12.96 -6.34 -3.15
CA ALA A 131 -11.99 -7.12 -2.39
C ALA A 131 -12.12 -6.84 -0.88
N GLY A 132 -12.28 -5.58 -0.49
CA GLY A 132 -12.52 -5.17 0.89
C GLY A 132 -13.75 -5.83 1.49
N ILE A 133 -14.89 -5.79 0.78
CA ILE A 133 -16.14 -6.47 1.20
C ILE A 133 -15.90 -7.97 1.38
N ALA A 134 -15.23 -8.62 0.42
CA ALA A 134 -14.95 -10.05 0.50
C ALA A 134 -14.05 -10.41 1.69
N PHE A 135 -13.03 -9.61 1.98
CA PHE A 135 -12.14 -9.82 3.13
C PHE A 135 -12.86 -9.61 4.45
N ILE A 136 -13.69 -8.56 4.58
CA ILE A 136 -14.54 -8.34 5.76
C ILE A 136 -15.49 -9.52 5.97
N TYR A 137 -16.17 -9.98 4.92
CA TYR A 137 -17.06 -11.14 5.04
C TYR A 137 -16.30 -12.39 5.52
N ARG A 138 -15.14 -12.67 4.92
CA ARG A 138 -14.33 -13.84 5.29
C ARG A 138 -13.71 -13.73 6.68
N SER A 139 -13.41 -12.54 7.19
CA SER A 139 -12.86 -12.38 8.54
C SER A 139 -13.82 -12.85 9.64
N PHE A 140 -15.14 -12.83 9.39
CA PHE A 140 -16.14 -13.35 10.33
C PHE A 140 -16.45 -14.84 10.14
N HIS A 141 -15.87 -15.49 9.13
CA HIS A 141 -16.08 -16.90 8.81
C HIS A 141 -14.73 -17.63 8.80
N VAL A 142 -14.20 -17.94 7.62
CA VAL A 142 -12.89 -18.54 7.45
C VAL A 142 -11.91 -17.48 6.97
N ALA A 143 -11.14 -16.93 7.90
CA ALA A 143 -10.19 -15.88 7.61
C ALA A 143 -9.09 -16.37 6.65
N PRO A 144 -8.89 -15.73 5.49
CA PRO A 144 -7.84 -16.10 4.55
C PRO A 144 -6.45 -15.95 5.19
N GLY A 145 -5.54 -16.85 4.83
CA GLY A 145 -4.13 -16.74 5.22
C GLY A 145 -3.43 -15.59 4.50
N LEU A 146 -2.29 -15.14 5.02
CA LEU A 146 -1.55 -14.00 4.47
C LEU A 146 -1.15 -14.13 2.99
N VAL A 147 -0.90 -15.35 2.50
CA VAL A 147 -0.57 -15.58 1.08
C VAL A 147 -1.70 -15.07 0.17
N GLN A 148 -2.95 -15.24 0.58
CA GLN A 148 -4.10 -14.77 -0.18
C GLN A 148 -4.20 -13.23 -0.15
N LEU A 149 -3.71 -12.59 0.92
CA LEU A 149 -3.57 -11.13 1.00
C LEU A 149 -2.41 -10.62 0.14
N THR A 150 -1.30 -11.36 0.02
CA THR A 150 -0.16 -10.95 -0.82
C THR A 150 -0.48 -10.84 -2.29
N GLY A 151 -1.39 -11.68 -2.81
CA GLY A 151 -1.88 -11.56 -4.18
C GLY A 151 -2.50 -10.18 -4.47
N TYR A 152 -3.07 -9.55 -3.44
CA TYR A 152 -3.59 -8.18 -3.51
C TYR A 152 -2.51 -7.12 -3.18
N ALA A 153 -1.65 -7.37 -2.18
CA ALA A 153 -0.57 -6.43 -1.84
C ALA A 153 0.48 -6.27 -2.95
N GLY A 154 0.62 -7.27 -3.84
CA GLY A 154 1.55 -7.28 -4.98
C GLY A 154 1.38 -6.10 -5.93
N PHE A 155 0.18 -5.51 -6.01
CA PHE A 155 -0.05 -4.30 -6.80
C PHE A 155 0.83 -3.12 -6.33
N GLY A 156 1.02 -2.95 -5.02
CA GLY A 156 1.87 -1.87 -4.49
C GLY A 156 3.33 -2.03 -4.91
N ALA A 157 3.89 -3.23 -4.79
CA ALA A 157 5.26 -3.54 -5.21
C ALA A 157 5.47 -3.29 -6.71
N PHE A 158 4.50 -3.74 -7.53
CA PHE A 158 4.51 -3.54 -8.97
C PHE A 158 4.51 -2.05 -9.34
N TYR A 159 3.64 -1.24 -8.72
CA TYR A 159 3.55 0.19 -9.02
C TYR A 159 4.80 0.98 -8.60
N PHE A 160 5.40 0.69 -7.44
CA PHE A 160 6.65 1.35 -7.04
C PHE A 160 7.80 1.01 -7.98
N LEU A 161 7.91 -0.25 -8.41
CA LEU A 161 8.93 -0.67 -9.37
C LEU A 161 8.73 -0.01 -10.73
N ALA A 162 7.49 0.03 -11.23
CA ALA A 162 7.16 0.69 -12.49
C ALA A 162 7.50 2.19 -12.47
N ALA A 163 7.19 2.89 -11.37
CA ALA A 163 7.53 4.30 -11.19
C ALA A 163 9.06 4.53 -11.15
N ALA A 164 9.81 3.68 -10.45
CA ALA A 164 11.26 3.75 -10.38
C ALA A 164 11.92 3.55 -11.76
N LEU A 165 11.46 2.54 -12.51
CA LEU A 165 11.92 2.26 -13.87
C LEU A 165 11.58 3.41 -14.82
N TRP A 166 10.35 3.93 -14.77
CA TRP A 166 9.94 5.07 -15.59
C TRP A 166 10.82 6.30 -15.37
N LEU A 167 11.11 6.67 -14.11
CA LEU A 167 12.00 7.79 -13.80
C LEU A 167 13.44 7.53 -14.25
N THR A 168 13.86 6.27 -14.33
CA THR A 168 15.19 5.89 -14.82
C THR A 168 15.29 6.04 -16.34
N PHE A 169 14.28 5.57 -17.08
CA PHE A 169 14.26 5.63 -18.54
C PHE A 169 13.91 7.01 -19.10
N LYS A 170 12.97 7.75 -18.48
CA LYS A 170 12.62 9.11 -18.91
C LYS A 170 13.82 10.05 -18.81
N LYS A 171 14.66 9.90 -17.77
CA LYS A 171 15.87 10.70 -17.58
C LYS A 171 16.95 10.41 -18.64
N LYS A 172 17.07 9.16 -19.11
CA LYS A 172 17.95 8.80 -20.23
C LYS A 172 17.48 9.43 -21.55
N ARG A 173 16.16 9.53 -21.76
CA ARG A 173 15.57 10.08 -22.99
C ARG A 173 15.77 11.59 -23.14
N THR A 174 15.75 12.36 -22.05
CA THR A 174 16.06 13.79 -22.08
C THR A 174 17.56 14.07 -22.24
N ALA A 175 18.42 13.24 -21.66
CA ALA A 175 19.87 13.37 -21.82
C ALA A 175 20.33 13.08 -23.27
N HIS A 176 19.67 12.15 -23.95
CA HIS A 176 20.00 11.82 -25.35
C HIS A 176 19.38 12.80 -26.38
N ALA A 177 18.36 13.57 -26.00
CA ALA A 177 17.76 14.61 -26.84
C ALA A 177 18.50 15.96 -26.76
N MET A 178 19.50 16.07 -25.89
CA MET A 178 20.33 17.27 -25.68
C MET A 178 21.81 17.05 -26.06
N SER A 179 22.13 15.90 -26.67
CA SER A 179 23.45 15.54 -27.21
C SER A 179 23.39 15.42 -28.72
#